data_AF-A0A5B0BI17-F1
#
_entry.id   AF-A0A5B0BI17-F1
#
_cell.length_a   1.000
_cell.length_b   1.000
_cell.length_c   1.000
_cell.angle_alpha   90.00
_cell.angle_beta   90.00
_cell.angle_gamma   90.00
#
_symmetry.space_group_name_H-M   'P 1'
#
loop_
_entity.id
_entity.type
_entity.pdbx_description
1 polymer ?
#
loop_
_entity_poly.entity_id
_entity_poly.type
_entity_poly.pdbx_seq_one_letter_code
_entity_poly.pdbx_strand_id
1 'polypeptide(L)'
;MRLFLVMLLALSGFAHAGCGSINNDDQRAYCYVKEGNGSCASIKDDDLRATCYVEAGNGSCASIRDDDKRKYCYVKEGNGSCASINNDDLRNACYVETGNGSCASIRDDDQRYLCYAKTGNGSCGSIKNDDMRRQCEMVKR
;
A
#
# COMPACT_ATOMS: atom_id res chain seq x y z
N MET A 1 26.77 -11.00 -47.02
CA MET A 1 28.05 -10.40 -46.60
C MET A 1 27.75 -9.24 -45.66
N ARG A 2 28.43 -9.24 -44.50
CA ARG A 2 28.73 -8.10 -43.61
C ARG A 2 27.53 -7.45 -42.90
N LEU A 3 27.22 -7.84 -41.66
CA LEU A 3 27.89 -7.55 -40.37
C LEU A 3 27.42 -6.24 -39.72
N PHE A 4 26.85 -6.42 -38.53
CA PHE A 4 26.77 -5.49 -37.39
C PHE A 4 25.95 -4.20 -37.53
N LEU A 5 24.77 -4.23 -36.90
CA LEU A 5 24.35 -3.18 -35.97
C LEU A 5 23.48 -3.82 -34.89
N VAL A 6 24.15 -4.59 -34.02
CA VAL A 6 23.73 -4.77 -32.63
C VAL A 6 23.88 -3.39 -31.99
N MET A 7 22.88 -2.55 -32.16
CA MET A 7 22.83 -1.24 -31.51
C MET A 7 22.23 -1.47 -30.12
N LEU A 8 23.13 -1.45 -29.15
CA LEU A 8 22.84 -1.22 -27.74
C LEU A 8 21.66 -0.25 -27.56
N LEU A 9 20.50 -0.77 -27.18
CA LEU A 9 19.53 -0.05 -26.36
C LEU A 9 19.62 -0.57 -24.93
N ALA A 10 20.84 -0.58 -24.41
CA ALA A 10 21.11 -0.52 -22.99
C ALA A 10 21.14 0.96 -22.61
N LEU A 11 19.97 1.58 -22.38
CA LEU A 11 19.88 2.89 -21.70
C LEU A 11 18.45 3.20 -21.22
N SER A 12 17.85 2.26 -20.48
CA SER A 12 16.77 2.60 -19.54
C SER A 12 16.77 1.61 -18.38
N GLY A 13 17.93 1.47 -17.75
CA GLY A 13 18.00 1.10 -16.34
C GLY A 13 17.41 2.21 -15.49
N PHE A 14 16.13 2.54 -15.68
CA PHE A 14 15.35 2.97 -14.55
C PHE A 14 15.37 1.75 -13.64
N ALA A 15 16.16 1.83 -12.57
CA ALA A 15 15.98 0.97 -11.42
C ALA A 15 14.54 1.19 -10.98
N HIS A 16 13.62 0.44 -11.57
CA HIS A 16 12.25 0.39 -11.12
C HIS A 16 12.38 -0.13 -9.70
N ALA A 17 12.08 0.72 -8.73
CA ALA A 17 12.14 0.38 -7.32
C ALA A 17 11.10 -0.71 -7.05
N GLY A 18 11.45 -1.97 -7.35
CA GLY A 18 10.61 -3.12 -7.04
C GLY A 18 10.56 -3.33 -5.54
N CYS A 19 9.75 -4.30 -5.09
CA CYS A 19 9.58 -4.60 -3.67
C CYS A 19 10.91 -4.79 -2.91
N GLY A 20 11.98 -5.22 -3.59
CA GLY A 20 13.34 -5.36 -3.03
C GLY A 20 13.95 -4.08 -2.46
N SER A 21 13.41 -2.90 -2.79
CA SER A 21 13.85 -1.62 -2.24
C SER A 21 13.20 -1.26 -0.91
N ILE A 22 12.14 -1.96 -0.48
CA ILE A 22 11.46 -1.74 0.80
C ILE A 22 12.33 -2.33 1.93
N ASN A 23 12.70 -1.52 2.91
CA ASN A 23 13.55 -1.90 4.02
C ASN A 23 12.82 -2.82 5.01
N ASN A 24 11.59 -2.47 5.38
CA ASN A 24 10.77 -3.28 6.27
C ASN A 24 10.43 -4.64 5.63
N ASP A 25 10.87 -5.72 6.28
CA ASP A 25 10.71 -7.10 5.77
C ASP A 25 9.25 -7.49 5.51
N ASP A 26 8.35 -7.12 6.41
CA ASP A 26 6.94 -7.47 6.33
C ASP A 26 6.23 -6.68 5.22
N GLN A 27 6.53 -5.39 5.09
CA GLN A 27 6.04 -4.56 3.99
C GLN A 27 6.60 -4.99 2.63
N ARG A 28 7.86 -5.43 2.60
CA ARG A 28 8.49 -6.00 1.40
C ARG A 28 7.83 -7.32 1.01
N ALA A 29 7.59 -8.22 1.97
CA ALA A 29 6.88 -9.47 1.75
C ALA A 29 5.45 -9.21 1.25
N TYR A 30 4.74 -8.28 1.89
CA TYR A 30 3.41 -7.83 1.46
C TYR A 30 3.42 -7.32 0.01
N CYS A 31 4.38 -6.48 -0.34
CA CYS A 31 4.57 -6.00 -1.70
C CYS A 31 4.76 -7.15 -2.70
N TYR A 32 5.62 -8.14 -2.38
CA TYR A 32 5.80 -9.31 -3.26
C TYR A 32 4.52 -10.11 -3.46
N VAL A 33 3.66 -10.22 -2.43
CA VAL A 33 2.34 -10.84 -2.59
C VAL A 33 1.49 -10.05 -3.58
N LYS A 34 1.47 -8.71 -3.49
CA LYS A 34 0.71 -7.86 -4.43
C LYS A 34 1.22 -7.96 -5.87
N GLU A 35 2.50 -8.23 -6.07
CA GLU A 35 3.08 -8.51 -7.39
C GLU A 35 2.87 -9.97 -7.87
N GLY A 36 2.25 -10.84 -7.06
CA GLY A 36 2.04 -12.25 -7.38
C GLY A 36 3.28 -13.15 -7.20
N ASN A 37 4.34 -12.64 -6.56
CA ASN A 37 5.63 -13.33 -6.37
C ASN A 37 5.94 -13.63 -4.88
N GLY A 38 4.92 -13.78 -4.04
CA GLY A 38 5.08 -13.95 -2.60
C GLY A 38 3.96 -14.75 -1.93
N SER A 39 4.06 -14.93 -0.61
CA SER A 39 3.03 -15.57 0.21
C SER A 39 2.75 -14.76 1.47
N CYS A 40 1.47 -14.61 1.85
CA CYS A 40 1.10 -13.96 3.11
C CYS A 40 1.74 -14.67 4.33
N ALA A 41 2.05 -15.98 4.22
CA ALA A 41 2.69 -16.74 5.28
C ALA A 41 4.10 -16.23 5.64
N SER A 42 4.79 -15.51 4.76
CA SER A 42 6.12 -14.95 5.06
C SER A 42 6.09 -13.64 5.85
N ILE A 43 4.91 -13.05 6.06
CA ILE A 43 4.72 -11.83 6.83
C ILE A 43 4.67 -12.18 8.32
N LYS A 44 5.55 -11.59 9.12
CA LYS A 44 5.67 -11.83 10.56
C LYS A 44 4.67 -11.01 11.37
N ASP A 45 4.45 -9.74 11.01
CA ASP A 45 3.41 -8.92 11.59
C ASP A 45 2.03 -9.56 11.42
N ASP A 46 1.38 -9.89 12.55
CA ASP A 46 0.14 -10.68 12.56
C ASP A 46 -1.02 -9.94 11.87
N ASP A 47 -1.12 -8.62 12.06
CA ASP A 47 -2.18 -7.82 11.45
C ASP A 47 -1.97 -7.66 9.95
N LEU A 48 -0.75 -7.35 9.51
CA LEU A 48 -0.43 -7.24 8.09
C LEU A 48 -0.60 -8.59 7.38
N ARG A 49 -0.23 -9.70 8.05
CA ARG A 49 -0.48 -11.04 7.53
C ARG A 49 -1.98 -11.31 7.40
N ALA A 50 -2.78 -10.97 8.41
CA ALA A 50 -4.23 -11.14 8.36
C ALA A 50 -4.85 -10.28 7.24
N THR A 51 -4.46 -9.00 7.12
CA THR A 51 -4.88 -8.12 6.02
C THR A 51 -4.52 -8.72 4.66
N CYS A 52 -3.29 -9.25 4.50
CA CYS A 52 -2.86 -9.92 3.28
C CYS A 52 -3.77 -11.09 2.90
N TYR A 53 -4.11 -11.95 3.87
CA TYR A 53 -5.02 -13.08 3.61
C TYR A 53 -6.44 -12.64 3.23
N VAL A 54 -6.96 -11.58 3.86
CA VAL A 54 -8.26 -10.99 3.49
C VAL A 54 -8.21 -10.49 2.05
N GLU A 55 -7.21 -9.69 1.69
CA GLU A 55 -7.07 -9.17 0.32
C GLU A 55 -6.88 -10.27 -0.73
N ALA A 56 -6.28 -11.40 -0.35
CA ALA A 56 -6.13 -12.58 -1.19
C ALA A 56 -7.38 -13.49 -1.23
N GLY A 57 -8.46 -13.15 -0.54
CA GLY A 57 -9.70 -13.93 -0.48
C GLY A 57 -9.63 -15.21 0.35
N ASN A 58 -8.58 -15.38 1.17
CA ASN A 58 -8.33 -16.57 1.99
C ASN A 58 -8.35 -16.28 3.51
N GLY A 59 -8.88 -15.12 3.91
CA GLY A 59 -8.86 -14.64 5.30
C GLY A 59 -10.17 -14.02 5.74
N SER A 60 -10.19 -13.55 6.99
CA SER A 60 -11.31 -12.79 7.55
C SER A 60 -10.78 -11.58 8.33
N CYS A 61 -11.50 -10.46 8.27
CA CYS A 61 -11.22 -9.30 9.10
C CYS A 61 -11.19 -9.63 10.61
N ALA A 62 -11.91 -10.66 11.06
CA ALA A 62 -11.88 -11.12 12.45
C ALA A 62 -10.49 -11.57 12.93
N SER A 63 -9.58 -11.94 12.01
CA SER A 63 -8.22 -12.35 12.32
C SER A 63 -7.27 -11.17 12.58
N ILE A 64 -7.67 -9.93 12.25
CA ILE A 64 -6.89 -8.72 12.54
C ILE A 64 -7.08 -8.38 14.03
N ARG A 65 -5.98 -8.26 14.77
CA ARG A 65 -5.99 -7.97 16.21
C ARG A 65 -6.18 -6.50 16.51
N ASP A 66 -5.49 -5.61 15.78
CA ASP A 66 -5.69 -4.17 15.90
C ASP A 66 -7.15 -3.81 15.58
N ASP A 67 -7.80 -3.14 16.53
CA ASP A 67 -9.23 -2.86 16.46
C ASP A 67 -9.60 -1.92 15.32
N ASP A 68 -8.78 -0.89 15.10
CA ASP A 68 -9.02 0.12 14.07
C ASP A 68 -8.76 -0.44 12.67
N LYS A 69 -7.70 -1.24 12.48
CA LYS A 69 -7.44 -1.98 11.23
C LYS A 69 -8.54 -3.02 10.96
N ARG A 70 -9.04 -3.70 11.99
CA ARG A 70 -10.14 -4.67 11.85
C ARG A 70 -11.44 -3.97 11.41
N LYS A 71 -11.79 -2.86 12.04
CA LYS A 71 -12.96 -2.05 11.65
C LYS A 71 -12.81 -1.51 10.24
N TYR A 72 -11.62 -1.01 9.88
CA TYR A 72 -11.30 -0.58 8.53
C TYR A 72 -11.53 -1.70 7.51
N CYS A 73 -11.02 -2.90 7.81
CA CYS A 73 -11.24 -4.09 6.99
C CYS A 73 -12.74 -4.38 6.79
N TYR A 74 -13.55 -4.36 7.86
CA TYR A 74 -15.00 -4.56 7.74
C TYR A 74 -15.69 -3.49 6.89
N VAL A 75 -15.24 -2.23 6.93
CA VAL A 75 -15.74 -1.19 6.02
C VAL A 75 -15.45 -1.56 4.57
N LYS A 76 -14.23 -2.03 4.26
CA LYS A 76 -13.84 -2.45 2.91
C LYS A 76 -14.66 -3.65 2.40
N GLU A 77 -15.10 -4.54 3.29
CA GLU A 77 -16.02 -5.64 2.98
C GLU A 77 -17.51 -5.22 2.92
N GLY A 78 -17.84 -3.95 3.21
CA GLY A 78 -19.21 -3.43 3.22
C GLY A 78 -20.01 -3.71 4.50
N ASN A 79 -19.35 -4.21 5.56
CA ASN A 79 -19.96 -4.61 6.83
C ASN A 79 -19.60 -3.69 8.01
N GLY A 80 -19.33 -2.41 7.75
CA GLY A 80 -18.88 -1.48 8.79
C GLY A 80 -19.11 0.00 8.46
N SER A 81 -18.69 0.87 9.39
CA SER A 81 -18.71 2.33 9.20
C SER A 81 -17.37 2.94 9.60
N CYS A 82 -16.87 3.89 8.80
CA CYS A 82 -15.66 4.66 9.13
C CYS A 82 -15.78 5.37 10.49
N ALA A 83 -16.98 5.76 10.90
CA ALA A 83 -17.23 6.41 12.20
C ALA A 83 -16.86 5.55 13.41
N SER A 84 -16.76 4.23 13.24
CA SER A 84 -16.37 3.30 14.31
C SER A 84 -14.87 3.25 14.58
N ILE A 85 -14.05 3.76 13.66
CA ILE A 85 -12.58 3.76 13.74
C ILE A 85 -12.13 4.89 14.69
N ASN A 86 -11.37 4.56 15.72
CA ASN A 86 -10.91 5.50 16.75
C ASN A 86 -9.71 6.32 16.26
N ASN A 87 -8.75 5.68 15.58
CA ASN A 87 -7.62 6.37 14.96
C ASN A 87 -8.11 7.42 13.94
N ASP A 88 -7.86 8.70 14.22
CA ASP A 88 -8.32 9.82 13.41
C ASP A 88 -7.85 9.74 11.95
N ASP A 89 -6.57 9.42 11.73
CA ASP A 89 -5.98 9.40 10.39
C ASP A 89 -6.49 8.22 9.57
N LEU A 90 -6.61 7.04 10.18
CA LEU A 90 -7.21 5.86 9.53
C LEU A 90 -8.70 6.09 9.24
N ARG A 91 -9.43 6.73 10.16
CA ARG A 91 -10.83 7.10 9.96
C ARG A 91 -10.99 8.07 8.79
N ASN A 92 -10.13 9.08 8.70
CA ASN A 92 -10.17 10.05 7.61
C ASN A 92 -9.78 9.43 6.27
N ALA A 93 -8.78 8.54 6.25
CA ALA A 93 -8.45 7.74 5.07
C ALA A 93 -9.65 6.88 4.62
N CYS A 94 -10.34 6.23 5.56
CA CYS A 94 -11.58 5.49 5.29
C CYS A 94 -12.67 6.37 4.66
N TYR A 95 -12.89 7.57 5.18
CA TYR A 95 -13.87 8.50 4.61
C TYR A 95 -13.49 8.93 3.18
N VAL A 96 -12.20 9.16 2.91
CA VAL A 96 -11.75 9.45 1.54
C VAL A 96 -12.03 8.27 0.61
N GLU A 97 -11.65 7.05 1.01
CA GLU A 97 -11.85 5.85 0.18
C GLU A 97 -13.32 5.52 -0.08
N THR A 98 -14.22 5.93 0.82
CA THR A 98 -15.68 5.77 0.69
C THR A 98 -16.38 6.98 0.06
N GLY A 99 -15.63 8.00 -0.37
CA GLY A 99 -16.16 9.18 -1.07
C GLY A 99 -16.79 10.26 -0.18
N ASN A 100 -16.62 10.19 1.14
CA ASN A 100 -17.22 11.11 2.13
C ASN A 100 -16.19 11.99 2.86
N GLY A 101 -14.94 12.03 2.41
CA GLY A 101 -13.84 12.69 3.11
C GLY A 101 -12.85 13.42 2.22
N SER A 102 -11.86 14.06 2.85
CA SER A 102 -10.75 14.75 2.18
C SER A 102 -9.42 14.35 2.79
N CYS A 103 -8.39 14.18 1.95
CA CYS A 103 -7.03 13.91 2.41
C CYS A 103 -6.51 15.03 3.34
N ALA A 104 -7.02 16.26 3.21
CA ALA A 104 -6.64 17.38 4.07
C ALA A 104 -6.95 17.15 5.56
N SER A 105 -7.87 16.24 5.88
CA SER A 105 -8.25 15.90 7.25
C SER A 105 -7.26 14.94 7.93
N ILE A 106 -6.37 14.30 7.18
CA ILE A 106 -5.33 13.41 7.71
C ILE A 106 -4.20 14.27 8.30
N ARG A 107 -3.89 14.07 9.58
CA ARG A 107 -2.89 14.82 10.33
C ARG A 107 -1.48 14.35 10.04
N ASP A 108 -1.24 13.03 10.02
CA ASP A 108 0.05 12.48 9.62
C ASP A 108 0.43 12.90 8.19
N ASP A 109 1.58 13.56 8.04
CA ASP A 109 2.05 14.10 6.76
C ASP A 109 2.18 13.01 5.70
N ASP A 110 2.82 11.89 6.05
CA ASP A 110 3.14 10.82 5.12
C ASP A 110 1.86 10.12 4.64
N GLN A 111 0.92 9.82 5.55
CA GLN A 111 -0.40 9.28 5.21
C GLN A 111 -1.23 10.27 4.38
N ARG A 112 -1.14 11.57 4.67
CA ARG A 112 -1.83 12.60 3.88
C ARG A 112 -1.28 12.67 2.45
N TYR A 113 0.04 12.66 2.27
CA TYR A 113 0.65 12.63 0.94
C TYR A 113 0.36 11.33 0.21
N LEU A 114 0.37 10.19 0.90
CA LEU A 114 -0.07 8.90 0.35
C LEU A 114 -1.52 8.97 -0.14
N CYS A 115 -2.43 9.58 0.63
CA CYS A 115 -3.81 9.78 0.25
C CYS A 115 -3.95 10.64 -1.02
N TYR A 116 -3.24 11.78 -1.10
CA TYR A 116 -3.25 12.62 -2.29
C TYR A 116 -2.70 11.89 -3.51
N ALA A 117 -1.63 11.12 -3.34
CA ALA A 117 -1.04 10.33 -4.39
C ALA A 117 -2.01 9.26 -4.93
N LYS A 118 -2.69 8.52 -4.05
CA LYS A 118 -3.69 7.50 -4.42
C LYS A 118 -4.94 8.09 -5.08
N THR A 119 -5.34 9.30 -4.72
CA THR A 119 -6.50 9.99 -5.32
C THR A 119 -6.17 10.78 -6.59
N GLY A 120 -4.92 10.71 -7.08
CA GLY A 120 -4.49 11.38 -8.30
C GLY A 120 -4.16 12.87 -8.14
N ASN A 121 -4.28 13.44 -6.93
CA ASN A 121 -4.07 14.85 -6.63
C ASN A 121 -2.65 15.17 -6.08
N GLY A 122 -1.72 14.21 -6.12
CA GLY A 122 -0.38 14.37 -5.56
C GLY A 122 0.67 13.40 -6.09
N SER A 123 1.88 13.51 -5.54
CA SER A 123 3.05 12.68 -5.82
C SER A 123 3.54 11.98 -4.55
N CYS A 124 4.15 10.80 -4.71
CA CYS A 124 4.76 10.07 -3.60
C CYS A 124 6.06 10.71 -3.11
N GLY A 125 6.67 11.64 -3.88
CA GLY A 125 7.93 12.28 -3.53
C GLY A 125 7.92 13.10 -2.23
N SER A 126 6.74 13.53 -1.76
CA SER A 126 6.57 14.27 -0.50
C SER A 126 6.50 13.38 0.74
N ILE A 127 6.42 12.05 0.57
CA ILE A 127 6.41 11.08 1.67
C ILE A 127 7.85 10.95 2.21
N LYS A 128 8.04 11.21 3.50
CA LYS A 128 9.32 11.15 4.21
C LYS A 128 9.69 9.72 4.58
N ASN A 129 8.72 8.90 4.97
CA ASN A 129 8.93 7.48 5.21
C ASN A 129 9.30 6.77 3.90
N ASP A 130 10.54 6.29 3.81
CA ASP A 130 11.08 5.67 2.60
C ASP A 130 10.28 4.47 2.12
N ASP A 131 9.84 3.60 3.03
CA ASP A 131 9.10 2.39 2.66
C ASP A 131 7.69 2.72 2.19
N MET A 132 7.02 3.66 2.85
CA MET A 132 5.72 4.16 2.42
C MET A 132 5.82 4.87 1.06
N ARG A 133 6.87 5.66 0.85
CA ARG A 133 7.12 6.31 -0.45
C ARG A 133 7.30 5.29 -1.56
N ARG A 134 8.10 4.24 -1.33
CA ARG A 134 8.30 3.16 -2.32
C ARG A 134 6.99 2.43 -2.61
N GLN A 135 6.21 2.10 -1.58
CA GLN A 135 4.90 1.49 -1.78
C GLN A 135 3.95 2.38 -2.59
N CYS A 136 3.95 3.68 -2.33
CA CYS A 136 3.14 4.64 -3.08
C CYS A 136 3.50 4.64 -4.58
N GLU A 137 4.79 4.70 -4.92
CA GLU A 137 5.26 4.71 -6.32
C GLU A 137 4.89 3.42 -7.07
N MET A 138 4.67 2.32 -6.35
CA MET A 138 4.21 1.06 -6.93
C MET A 138 2.72 1.06 -7.25
N VAL A 139 1.90 1.71 -6.41
CA VAL A 139 0.44 1.77 -6.58
C VAL A 139 0.02 2.80 -7.64
N LYS A 140 0.85 3.81 -7.93
CA LYS A 140 0.55 4.84 -8.96
C LYS A 140 0.79 4.39 -10.42
N ARG A 141 1.14 3.12 -10.67
CA ARG A 141 1.30 2.58 -12.04
C ARG A 141 -0.05 2.29 -12.69
#